data_AF-A0A822A4T7-F1
#
_entry.id   AF-A0A822A4T7-F1
#
_cell.length_a   1.000
_cell.length_b   1.000
_cell.length_c   1.000
_cell.angle_alpha   90.00
_cell.angle_beta   90.00
_cell.angle_gamma   90.00
#
_symmetry.space_group_name_H-M   'P 1'
#
loop_
_entity.id
_entity.type
_entity.pdbx_description
1 polymer ?
#
loop_
_entity_poly.entity_id
_entity_poly.type
_entity_poly.pdbx_seq_one_letter_code
_entity_poly.pdbx_strand_id
1 'polypeptide(L)'
;MSPFCIGPPDNDFDTSSLQRCRDILYINIFDELHVDQPKTDHERDQIIRERIARNWLGSIKIPFSNVYVNGRLEGAYRLDVPTPLLGYSRDKVSVTKMEATNVISPTSVLRMFITMEPLLAPPEAVQQSFDSTESLELLNYARFWVSDLNQKFPNRDYKATVSDINGRAVFIPRFLRPLPLPQLGLTGTDATSAAAAGVGVDNQIICQQLARFVSLIPFLSDTVIFPGLCDIWETSDQFLRTMSGDDEEHAVLLNNYFLTLNKNSWIAMGVSIYSGPCCFVLTKEPGQRYAICWSVADGRDASTIDTWNPIRSIYLLANQEN
;
A
#
# COMPACT_ATOMS: atom_id res chain seq x y z
N MET A 1 -22.68 16.75 -4.62
CA MET A 1 -22.23 15.71 -3.68
C MET A 1 -22.90 16.00 -2.35
N SER A 2 -23.76 15.10 -1.87
CA SER A 2 -24.25 15.15 -0.49
C SER A 2 -23.08 14.82 0.45
N PRO A 3 -22.98 15.46 1.63
CA PRO A 3 -21.99 15.06 2.63
C PRO A 3 -22.24 13.60 3.03
N PHE A 4 -21.15 12.82 3.11
CA PHE A 4 -21.19 11.44 3.60
C PHE A 4 -21.10 11.49 5.13
N CYS A 5 -22.15 11.06 5.83
CA CYS A 5 -22.17 11.03 7.29
C CYS A 5 -21.63 9.68 7.78
N ILE A 6 -20.46 9.70 8.42
CA ILE A 6 -19.91 8.56 9.16
C ILE A 6 -20.25 8.79 10.63
N GLY A 7 -20.96 7.84 11.24
CA GLY A 7 -21.21 7.84 12.68
C GLY A 7 -20.09 7.06 13.38
N PRO A 8 -19.44 7.61 14.42
CA PRO A 8 -18.44 6.85 15.14
C PRO A 8 -19.09 5.68 15.91
N PRO A 9 -18.32 4.63 16.26
CA PRO A 9 -18.81 3.57 17.14
C PRO A 9 -19.40 4.17 18.42
N ASP A 10 -20.61 3.76 18.79
CA ASP A 10 -21.33 4.22 19.98
C ASP A 10 -21.58 5.75 20.07
N ASN A 11 -21.49 6.46 18.95
CA ASN A 11 -21.63 7.92 18.85
C ASN A 11 -20.60 8.71 19.68
N ASP A 12 -19.44 8.09 19.93
CA ASP A 12 -18.35 8.65 20.71
C ASP A 12 -17.19 9.11 19.81
N PHE A 13 -16.82 10.39 19.91
CA PHE A 13 -15.77 11.01 19.10
C PHE A 13 -14.39 10.99 19.78
N ASP A 14 -14.24 10.22 20.85
CA ASP A 14 -12.94 10.00 21.47
C ASP A 14 -11.93 9.39 20.50
N THR A 15 -10.67 9.80 20.64
CA THR A 15 -9.57 9.41 19.74
C THR A 15 -9.41 7.89 19.64
N SER A 16 -9.60 7.18 20.75
CA SER A 16 -9.51 5.72 20.81
C SER A 16 -10.64 4.99 20.06
N SER A 17 -11.86 5.54 20.10
CA SER A 17 -13.04 5.04 19.38
C SER A 17 -12.89 5.26 17.88
N LEU A 18 -12.39 6.44 17.48
CA LEU A 18 -12.13 6.78 16.07
C LEU A 18 -11.00 5.95 15.45
N GLN A 19 -9.94 5.65 16.21
CA GLN A 19 -8.87 4.74 15.76
C GLN A 19 -9.37 3.32 15.47
N ARG A 20 -10.42 2.87 16.17
CA ARG A 20 -11.02 1.54 15.96
C ARG A 20 -12.01 1.50 14.79
N CYS A 21 -12.37 2.64 14.22
CA CYS A 21 -13.32 2.70 13.12
C CYS A 21 -12.72 2.06 11.86
N ARG A 22 -13.42 1.05 11.32
CA ARG A 22 -13.02 0.29 10.12
C ARG A 22 -13.84 0.66 8.88
N ASP A 23 -14.58 1.75 8.95
CA ASP A 23 -15.43 2.17 7.84
C ASP A 23 -14.58 2.51 6.62
N ILE A 24 -15.10 2.17 5.45
CA ILE A 24 -14.44 2.40 4.17
C ILE A 24 -15.31 3.37 3.37
N LEU A 25 -14.70 4.46 2.93
CA LEU A 25 -15.27 5.35 1.94
C LEU A 25 -15.16 4.69 0.55
N TYR A 26 -16.30 4.39 -0.05
CA TYR A 26 -16.39 3.85 -1.40
C TYR A 26 -16.73 4.95 -2.41
N ILE A 27 -15.87 5.13 -3.40
CA ILE A 27 -16.11 6.04 -4.52
C ILE A 27 -16.24 5.20 -5.77
N ASN A 28 -17.46 5.08 -6.28
CA ASN A 28 -17.78 4.28 -7.46
C ASN A 28 -18.00 5.20 -8.65
N ILE A 29 -17.34 4.89 -9.77
CA ILE A 29 -17.53 5.60 -11.03
C ILE A 29 -18.45 4.78 -11.91
N PHE A 30 -19.49 5.42 -12.43
CA PHE A 30 -20.42 4.85 -13.39
C PHE A 30 -20.48 5.73 -14.64
N ASP A 31 -20.64 5.08 -15.79
CA ASP A 31 -21.10 5.70 -17.01
C ASP A 31 -22.63 5.66 -17.05
N GLU A 32 -23.26 6.83 -17.25
CA GLU A 32 -24.73 6.96 -17.24
C GLU A 32 -25.25 7.03 -18.67
N LEU A 33 -26.06 6.04 -19.05
CA LEU A 33 -26.64 5.92 -20.39
C LEU A 33 -28.17 6.03 -20.30
N HIS A 34 -28.74 6.87 -21.15
CA HIS A 34 -30.18 6.94 -21.35
C HIS A 34 -30.58 5.87 -22.39
N VAL A 35 -31.34 4.87 -21.95
CA VAL A 35 -31.81 3.78 -22.82
C VAL A 35 -33.32 3.91 -23.01
N ASP A 36 -33.75 4.01 -24.26
CA ASP A 36 -35.17 4.01 -24.61
C ASP A 36 -35.79 2.64 -24.33
N GLN A 37 -36.87 2.61 -23.55
CA GLN A 37 -37.59 1.37 -23.31
C GLN A 37 -38.44 0.99 -24.54
N PRO A 38 -38.43 -0.27 -25.01
CA PRO A 38 -39.29 -0.68 -26.12
C PRO A 38 -40.76 -0.56 -25.72
N LYS A 39 -41.57 0.00 -26.64
CA LYS A 39 -43.02 0.19 -26.45
C LYS A 39 -43.67 -1.18 -26.24
N THR A 40 -44.46 -1.31 -25.17
CA THR A 40 -45.32 -2.47 -24.96
C THR A 40 -46.59 -2.28 -25.81
N ASP A 41 -47.00 -3.29 -26.58
CA ASP A 41 -48.09 -3.23 -27.60
C ASP A 41 -49.48 -2.79 -27.09
N HIS A 42 -49.62 -2.45 -25.80
CA HIS A 42 -50.89 -2.12 -25.16
C HIS A 42 -51.03 -0.68 -24.64
N GLU A 43 -50.05 0.21 -24.81
CA GLU A 43 -50.17 1.60 -24.39
C GLU A 43 -50.27 2.56 -25.59
N ARG A 44 -51.42 3.23 -25.71
CA ARG A 44 -51.67 4.30 -26.69
C ARG A 44 -50.69 5.46 -26.46
N ASP A 45 -50.04 5.88 -27.55
CA ASP A 45 -49.41 7.16 -27.85
C ASP A 45 -48.79 8.03 -26.71
N GLN A 46 -47.49 8.32 -26.89
CA GLN A 46 -46.74 9.50 -26.40
C GLN A 46 -46.06 9.50 -25.02
N ILE A 47 -45.79 8.36 -24.38
CA ILE A 47 -44.91 8.35 -23.20
C ILE A 47 -43.59 7.68 -23.56
N ILE A 48 -42.55 8.48 -23.82
CA ILE A 48 -41.16 8.00 -23.90
C ILE A 48 -40.74 7.66 -22.47
N ARG A 49 -40.56 6.37 -22.18
CA ARG A 49 -39.98 5.91 -20.91
C ARG A 49 -38.49 5.72 -21.13
N GLU A 50 -37.70 6.71 -20.70
CA GLU A 50 -36.24 6.59 -20.64
C GLU A 50 -35.87 5.81 -19.37
N ARG A 51 -35.04 4.77 -19.52
CA ARG A 51 -34.39 4.11 -18.40
C ARG A 51 -32.95 4.61 -18.31
N ILE A 52 -32.60 5.14 -17.13
CA ILE A 52 -31.21 5.44 -16.80
C ILE A 52 -30.50 4.11 -16.48
N ALA A 53 -29.55 3.73 -17.31
CA ALA A 53 -28.63 2.63 -17.06
C ALA A 53 -27.29 3.18 -16.53
N ARG A 54 -26.69 2.47 -15.57
CA ARG A 54 -25.41 2.85 -14.95
C ARG A 54 -24.41 1.70 -15.10
N ASN A 55 -23.43 1.87 -15.98
CA ASN A 55 -22.37 0.88 -16.17
C ASN A 55 -21.21 1.20 -15.23
N TRP A 56 -20.83 0.25 -14.38
CA TRP A 56 -19.73 0.46 -13.44
C TRP A 56 -18.38 0.44 -14.16
N LEU A 57 -17.60 1.51 -14.01
CA LEU A 57 -16.28 1.68 -14.63
C LEU A 57 -15.13 1.34 -13.68
N GLY A 58 -15.35 1.48 -12.37
CA GLY A 58 -14.33 1.21 -11.37
C GLY A 58 -14.66 1.82 -10.02
N SER A 59 -13.83 1.50 -9.03
CA SER A 59 -14.00 1.98 -7.67
C SER A 59 -12.69 2.41 -7.03
N ILE A 60 -12.79 3.26 -6.01
CA ILE A 60 -11.71 3.59 -5.08
C ILE A 60 -12.25 3.31 -3.68
N LYS A 61 -11.40 2.68 -2.85
CA LYS A 61 -11.68 2.36 -1.46
C LYS A 61 -10.69 3.13 -0.60
N ILE A 62 -11.18 3.93 0.33
CA ILE A 62 -10.34 4.72 1.24
C ILE A 62 -10.80 4.43 2.67
N PRO A 63 -9.99 3.72 3.48
CA PRO A 63 -10.27 3.55 4.91
C PRO A 63 -10.45 4.90 5.61
N PHE A 64 -11.44 4.98 6.51
CA PHE A 64 -11.68 6.19 7.30
C PHE A 64 -10.46 6.58 8.14
N SER A 65 -9.74 5.60 8.69
CA SER A 65 -8.47 5.79 9.41
C SER A 65 -7.47 6.66 8.64
N ASN A 66 -7.40 6.49 7.31
CA ASN A 66 -6.48 7.26 6.47
C ASN A 66 -6.93 8.72 6.36
N VAL A 67 -8.24 8.97 6.28
CA VAL A 67 -8.78 10.34 6.29
C VAL A 67 -8.58 10.98 7.67
N TYR A 68 -8.77 10.20 8.73
CA TYR A 68 -8.64 10.63 10.12
C TYR A 68 -7.21 11.05 10.49
N VAL A 69 -6.24 10.17 10.24
CA VAL A 69 -4.82 10.41 10.57
C VAL A 69 -4.23 11.56 9.75
N ASN A 70 -4.59 11.68 8.48
CA ASN A 70 -4.02 12.73 7.62
C ASN A 70 -4.77 14.07 7.70
N GLY A 71 -6.04 14.08 8.13
CA GLY A 71 -6.95 15.24 8.17
C GLY A 71 -7.37 15.78 6.80
N ARG A 72 -6.48 15.71 5.82
CA ARG A 72 -6.65 16.11 4.42
C ARG A 72 -5.95 15.12 3.52
N LEU A 73 -6.70 14.57 2.57
CA LEU A 73 -6.20 13.73 1.51
C LEU A 73 -6.33 14.47 0.19
N GLU A 74 -5.21 14.67 -0.51
CA GLU A 74 -5.19 15.34 -1.81
C GLU A 74 -4.22 14.63 -2.74
N GLY A 75 -4.69 14.25 -3.91
CA GLY A 75 -3.83 13.66 -4.92
C GLY A 75 -4.57 12.92 -6.01
N ALA A 76 -3.81 12.15 -6.77
CA ALA A 76 -4.30 11.38 -7.90
C ALA A 76 -4.46 9.92 -7.47
N TYR A 77 -5.69 9.42 -7.43
CA TYR A 77 -6.04 8.08 -6.96
C TYR A 77 -6.26 7.15 -8.13
N ARG A 78 -5.52 6.05 -8.15
CA ARG A 78 -5.68 5.00 -9.17
C ARG A 78 -7.01 4.27 -8.97
N LEU A 79 -7.80 4.19 -10.04
CA LEU A 79 -9.05 3.46 -10.05
C LEU A 79 -8.81 1.96 -10.08
N ASP A 80 -9.55 1.22 -9.25
CA ASP A 80 -9.69 -0.23 -9.39
C ASP A 80 -10.71 -0.51 -10.48
N VAL A 81 -10.20 -0.79 -11.68
CA VAL A 81 -10.97 -1.03 -12.89
C VAL A 81 -11.03 -2.53 -13.15
N PRO A 82 -12.20 -3.11 -13.47
CA PRO A 82 -12.30 -4.54 -13.78
C PRO A 82 -11.43 -4.92 -14.97
N THR A 83 -10.83 -6.12 -14.90
CA THR A 83 -9.91 -6.63 -15.93
C THR A 83 -10.56 -6.67 -17.33
N PRO A 84 -11.82 -7.12 -17.50
CA PRO A 84 -12.57 -6.90 -18.73
C PRO A 84 -13.47 -5.65 -18.62
N LEU A 85 -13.10 -4.57 -19.30
CA LEU A 85 -13.95 -3.37 -19.46
C LEU A 85 -14.64 -3.43 -20.82
N LEU A 86 -15.71 -4.23 -20.94
CA LEU A 86 -16.40 -4.47 -22.21
C LEU A 86 -17.01 -3.18 -22.77
N GLY A 87 -16.71 -2.85 -24.03
CA GLY A 87 -17.21 -1.64 -24.69
C GLY A 87 -16.38 -0.38 -24.44
N TYR A 88 -15.32 -0.45 -23.63
CA TYR A 88 -14.45 0.68 -23.35
C TYR A 88 -13.01 0.34 -23.76
N SER A 89 -12.36 1.26 -24.47
CA SER A 89 -10.94 1.18 -24.78
C SER A 89 -10.16 2.20 -23.98
N ARG A 90 -8.95 1.82 -23.54
CA ARG A 90 -7.99 2.80 -23.02
C ARG A 90 -7.21 3.35 -24.20
N ASP A 91 -7.06 4.67 -24.25
CA ASP A 91 -6.13 5.27 -25.21
C ASP A 91 -4.75 4.70 -24.95
N LYS A 92 -4.16 4.09 -25.97
CA LYS A 92 -2.74 3.75 -25.99
C LYS A 92 -2.02 5.09 -26.09
N VAL A 93 -1.76 5.73 -24.96
CA VAL A 93 -0.93 6.94 -24.93
C VAL A 93 0.32 6.64 -25.75
N SER A 94 0.52 7.45 -26.78
CA SER A 94 1.62 7.30 -27.74
C SER A 94 2.93 7.43 -26.97
N VAL A 95 3.49 6.29 -26.57
CA VAL A 95 4.85 6.21 -26.04
C VAL A 95 5.73 6.66 -27.19
N THR A 96 6.24 7.90 -27.09
CA THR A 96 7.29 8.39 -27.98
C THR A 96 8.43 7.37 -27.92
N LYS A 97 8.93 6.95 -29.09
CA LYS A 97 9.98 5.91 -29.26
C LYS A 97 11.35 6.33 -28.67
N MET A 98 11.41 6.65 -27.39
CA MET A 98 12.64 6.78 -26.63
C MET A 98 12.50 5.91 -25.40
N GLU A 99 13.22 4.80 -25.43
CA GLU A 99 13.38 3.81 -24.36
C GLU A 99 12.20 2.82 -24.23
N ALA A 100 12.22 1.82 -25.12
CA ALA A 100 11.44 0.60 -25.03
C ALA A 100 11.88 -0.24 -23.81
N THR A 101 11.39 0.14 -22.63
CA THR A 101 11.32 -0.74 -21.45
C THR A 101 9.91 -0.64 -20.88
N ASN A 102 9.12 -1.66 -21.16
CA ASN A 102 7.73 -1.89 -20.74
C ASN A 102 7.44 -1.55 -19.26
N VAL A 103 6.96 -0.36 -18.85
CA VAL A 103 6.28 -0.20 -17.54
C VAL A 103 5.36 1.04 -17.44
N ILE A 104 4.53 1.34 -18.43
CA ILE A 104 3.43 2.30 -18.21
C ILE A 104 2.14 1.61 -18.58
N SER A 105 1.54 0.90 -17.63
CA SER A 105 0.16 0.45 -17.78
C SER A 105 -0.71 1.70 -17.90
N PRO A 106 -1.60 1.82 -18.90
CA PRO A 106 -2.56 2.93 -18.93
C PRO A 106 -3.46 2.78 -17.70
N THR A 107 -3.30 3.68 -16.73
CA THR A 107 -4.06 3.70 -15.49
C THR A 107 -5.13 4.77 -15.57
N SER A 108 -6.35 4.42 -15.22
CA SER A 108 -7.40 5.40 -14.99
C SER A 108 -7.19 5.99 -13.60
N VAL A 109 -7.08 7.30 -13.52
CA VAL A 109 -6.77 8.01 -12.28
C VAL A 109 -7.81 9.09 -12.04
N LEU A 110 -8.25 9.23 -10.79
CA LEU A 110 -9.17 10.26 -10.35
C LEU A 110 -8.44 11.21 -9.40
N ARG A 111 -8.36 12.50 -9.75
CA ARG A 111 -7.81 13.52 -8.84
C ARG A 111 -8.89 13.95 -7.86
N MET A 112 -8.59 13.82 -6.56
CA MET A 112 -9.56 14.11 -5.51
C MET A 112 -8.92 14.90 -4.37
N PHE A 113 -9.80 15.61 -3.67
CA PHE A 113 -9.53 16.29 -2.41
C PHE A 113 -10.62 15.85 -1.42
N ILE A 114 -10.20 15.28 -0.28
CA ILE A 114 -11.09 14.74 0.76
C ILE A 114 -10.62 15.31 2.10
N THR A 115 -11.56 15.78 2.91
CA THR A 115 -11.28 16.31 4.26
C THR A 115 -12.48 16.06 5.16
N MET A 116 -12.27 16.12 6.48
CA MET A 116 -13.32 16.00 7.48
C MET A 116 -13.72 17.38 8.00
N GLU A 117 -14.99 17.53 8.36
CA GLU A 117 -15.51 18.72 9.01
C GLU A 117 -16.36 18.30 10.22
N PRO A 118 -15.94 18.62 11.47
CA PRO A 118 -14.70 19.33 11.84
C PRO A 118 -13.43 18.47 11.67
N LEU A 119 -12.27 19.12 11.63
CA LEU A 119 -10.98 18.42 11.72
C LEU A 119 -10.79 17.87 13.14
N LEU A 120 -10.49 16.58 13.23
CA LEU A 120 -10.25 15.90 14.50
C LEU A 120 -8.74 15.81 14.76
N ALA A 121 -8.34 15.80 16.03
CA ALA A 121 -6.93 15.71 16.40
C ALA A 121 -6.39 14.31 16.06
N PRO A 122 -5.22 14.18 15.40
CA PRO A 122 -4.62 12.89 15.16
C PRO A 122 -4.20 12.25 16.49
N PRO A 123 -4.14 10.91 16.55
CA PRO A 123 -3.70 10.22 17.76
C PRO A 123 -2.23 10.52 18.06
N GLU A 124 -1.89 10.67 19.34
CA GLU A 124 -0.50 10.84 19.78
C GLU A 124 0.26 9.52 19.67
N ALA A 125 1.45 9.56 19.09
CA ALA A 125 2.35 8.41 19.06
C ALA A 125 2.91 8.19 20.48
N VAL A 126 2.52 7.09 21.11
CA VAL A 126 3.05 6.71 22.42
C VAL A 126 4.47 6.18 22.24
N GLN A 127 5.48 7.00 22.55
CA GLN A 127 6.86 6.54 22.62
C GLN A 127 7.10 5.82 23.95
N GLN A 128 7.30 4.52 23.90
CA GLN A 128 7.74 3.72 25.06
C GLN A 128 9.16 3.22 24.84
N SER A 129 9.97 3.30 25.88
CA SER A 129 11.33 2.76 25.88
C SER A 129 11.28 1.27 26.26
N PHE A 130 11.72 0.41 25.35
CA PHE A 130 11.79 -1.02 25.57
C PHE A 130 13.21 -1.47 25.88
N ASP A 131 13.33 -2.56 26.63
CA ASP A 131 14.61 -3.22 26.87
C ASP A 131 15.15 -3.78 25.54
N SER A 132 16.46 -3.71 25.33
CA SER A 132 17.11 -4.21 24.11
C SER A 132 18.18 -5.23 24.45
N THR A 133 18.31 -6.24 23.59
CA THR A 133 19.39 -7.22 23.64
C THR A 133 20.56 -6.87 22.71
N GLU A 134 20.47 -5.77 21.97
CA GLU A 134 21.53 -5.30 21.07
C GLU A 134 22.68 -4.65 21.85
N SER A 135 23.83 -4.49 21.20
CA SER A 135 24.99 -3.92 21.87
C SER A 135 24.75 -2.46 22.24
N LEU A 136 25.17 -2.07 23.46
CA LEU A 136 24.98 -0.71 23.97
C LEU A 136 25.66 0.34 23.08
N GLU A 137 26.80 -0.01 22.48
CA GLU A 137 27.51 0.85 21.52
C GLU A 137 26.67 1.14 20.28
N LEU A 138 26.03 0.12 19.69
CA LEU A 138 25.20 0.27 18.51
C LEU A 138 23.91 1.03 18.82
N LEU A 139 23.31 0.77 19.98
CA LEU A 139 22.13 1.51 20.46
C LEU A 139 22.45 2.99 20.68
N ASN A 140 23.61 3.31 21.27
CA ASN A 140 24.05 4.68 21.44
C ASN A 140 24.27 5.36 20.09
N TYR A 141 24.95 4.69 19.16
CA TYR A 141 25.13 5.20 17.79
C TYR A 141 23.79 5.49 17.12
N ALA A 142 22.84 4.55 17.18
CA ALA A 142 21.50 4.72 16.62
C ALA A 142 20.75 5.90 17.24
N ARG A 143 20.82 6.07 18.57
CA ARG A 143 20.21 7.22 19.26
C ARG A 143 20.80 8.55 18.81
N PHE A 144 22.13 8.64 18.67
CA PHE A 144 22.78 9.84 18.16
C PHE A 144 22.38 10.13 16.72
N TRP A 145 22.34 9.09 15.87
CA TRP A 145 21.94 9.20 14.48
C TRP A 145 20.50 9.70 14.32
N VAL A 146 19.55 9.12 15.07
CA VAL A 146 18.14 9.57 15.07
C VAL A 146 18.03 11.01 15.60
N SER A 147 18.76 11.36 16.66
CA SER A 147 18.77 12.73 17.21
C SER A 147 19.27 13.76 16.20
N ASP A 148 20.38 13.48 15.52
CA ASP A 148 20.93 14.36 14.48
C ASP A 148 19.96 14.53 13.29
N LEU A 149 19.29 13.45 12.88
CA LEU A 149 18.27 13.49 11.83
C LEU A 149 17.03 14.29 12.24
N ASN A 150 16.54 14.11 13.47
CA ASN A 150 15.41 14.88 13.99
C ASN A 150 15.71 16.38 14.06
N GLN A 151 16.95 16.76 14.38
CA GLN A 151 17.37 18.16 14.35
C GLN A 151 17.38 18.73 12.92
N LYS A 152 17.82 17.94 11.93
CA LYS A 152 17.89 18.36 10.53
C LYS A 152 16.53 18.37 9.82
N PHE A 153 15.67 17.42 10.16
CA PHE A 153 14.39 17.16 9.49
C PHE A 153 13.29 16.79 10.51
N PRO A 154 12.76 17.77 11.26
CA PRO A 154 11.85 17.52 12.39
C PRO A 154 10.47 16.96 12.00
N ASN A 155 10.08 17.07 10.72
CA ASN A 155 8.77 16.63 10.24
C ASN A 155 8.78 15.19 9.69
N ARG A 156 9.83 14.41 9.99
CA ARG A 156 9.98 13.02 9.53
C ARG A 156 10.09 12.11 10.73
N ASP A 157 9.44 10.96 10.64
CA ASP A 157 9.58 9.92 11.65
C ASP A 157 10.74 9.00 11.28
N TYR A 158 11.71 8.88 12.19
CA TYR A 158 12.92 8.08 12.01
C TYR A 158 12.95 6.97 13.05
N LYS A 159 12.85 5.73 12.57
CA LYS A 159 12.94 4.52 13.40
C LYS A 159 14.25 3.79 13.10
N ALA A 160 15.13 3.67 14.08
CA ALA A 160 16.32 2.80 13.97
C ALA A 160 16.03 1.40 14.52
N THR A 161 15.24 1.34 15.59
CA THR A 161 14.83 0.11 16.27
C THR A 161 13.31 0.03 16.31
N VAL A 162 12.79 -1.19 16.24
CA VAL A 162 11.37 -1.55 16.33
C VAL A 162 11.16 -2.53 17.48
N SER A 163 9.93 -2.62 17.97
CA SER A 163 9.58 -3.54 19.06
C SER A 163 9.26 -4.91 18.49
N ASP A 164 9.89 -5.98 18.98
CA ASP A 164 9.48 -7.35 18.65
C ASP A 164 8.23 -7.78 19.45
N ILE A 165 7.67 -8.94 19.11
CA ILE A 165 6.53 -9.54 19.83
C ILE A 165 6.81 -9.81 21.33
N ASN A 166 8.07 -9.80 21.77
CA ASN A 166 8.47 -9.97 23.16
C ASN A 166 8.65 -8.62 23.88
N GLY A 167 8.35 -7.50 23.21
CA GLY A 167 8.52 -6.15 23.75
C GLY A 167 9.99 -5.73 23.85
N ARG A 168 10.87 -6.24 22.99
CA ARG A 168 12.29 -5.88 22.93
C ARG A 168 12.57 -4.95 21.76
N ALA A 169 13.43 -3.96 21.96
CA ALA A 169 13.89 -3.11 20.87
C ALA A 169 14.98 -3.81 20.04
N VAL A 170 14.72 -4.01 18.75
CA VAL A 170 15.56 -4.74 17.79
C VAL A 170 15.77 -3.90 16.52
N PHE A 171 16.93 -4.01 15.88
CA PHE A 171 17.20 -3.32 14.61
C PHE A 171 16.40 -3.91 13.44
N ILE A 172 15.88 -3.05 12.56
CA ILE A 172 15.07 -3.44 11.38
C ILE A 172 15.77 -4.50 10.50
N PRO A 173 17.08 -4.40 10.18
CA PRO A 173 17.77 -5.42 9.38
C PRO A 173 17.70 -6.84 9.95
N ARG A 174 17.41 -7.03 11.25
CA ARG A 174 17.27 -8.38 11.85
C ARG A 174 16.08 -9.15 11.29
N PHE A 175 15.03 -8.46 10.84
CA PHE A 175 13.84 -9.02 10.21
C PHE A 175 14.07 -9.38 8.73
N LEU A 176 15.14 -8.86 8.13
CA LEU A 176 15.43 -8.99 6.71
C LEU A 176 16.33 -10.19 6.43
N ARG A 177 15.75 -11.29 5.98
CA ARG A 177 16.45 -12.54 5.66
C ARG A 177 15.78 -13.25 4.48
N PRO A 178 16.56 -13.87 3.57
CA PRO A 178 16.00 -14.68 2.49
C PRO A 178 15.04 -15.75 3.03
N LEU A 179 13.83 -15.81 2.46
CA LEU A 179 12.78 -16.77 2.80
C LEU A 179 12.47 -17.69 1.60
N PRO A 180 12.27 -19.01 1.80
CA PRO A 180 11.88 -19.91 0.72
C PRO A 180 10.59 -19.45 0.04
N LEU A 181 10.57 -19.52 -1.30
CA LEU A 181 9.41 -19.08 -2.09
C LEU A 181 8.19 -19.99 -1.85
N PRO A 182 6.96 -19.45 -1.81
CA PRO A 182 5.76 -20.25 -1.76
C PRO A 182 5.57 -21.04 -3.06
N GLN A 183 4.96 -22.22 -2.98
CA GLN A 183 4.59 -23.03 -4.15
C GLN A 183 3.37 -22.42 -4.84
N LEU A 184 3.56 -21.31 -5.56
CA LEU A 184 2.50 -20.50 -6.16
C LEU A 184 1.85 -21.09 -7.43
N GLY A 185 1.99 -22.40 -7.66
CA GLY A 185 1.46 -23.04 -8.88
C GLY A 185 1.94 -22.33 -10.16
N LEU A 186 3.20 -21.86 -10.14
CA LEU A 186 3.82 -21.06 -11.20
C LEU A 186 3.81 -21.90 -12.48
N THR A 187 2.82 -21.65 -13.34
CA THR A 187 2.63 -22.38 -14.59
C THR A 187 3.71 -21.96 -15.57
N GLY A 188 4.76 -22.77 -15.66
CA GLY A 188 5.85 -22.61 -16.62
C GLY A 188 7.17 -22.36 -15.91
N THR A 189 8.03 -23.38 -15.99
CA THR A 189 9.42 -23.48 -15.47
C THR A 189 9.56 -23.39 -13.95
N ASP A 190 10.27 -24.37 -13.39
CA ASP A 190 10.48 -24.50 -11.95
C ASP A 190 11.09 -23.19 -11.42
N ALA A 191 10.37 -22.45 -10.58
CA ALA A 191 10.80 -21.15 -10.06
C ALA A 191 12.13 -21.20 -9.30
N THR A 192 12.49 -22.38 -8.79
CA THR A 192 13.80 -22.69 -8.20
C THR A 192 14.91 -22.80 -9.23
N SER A 193 14.61 -23.14 -10.48
CA SER A 193 15.56 -23.14 -11.61
C SER A 193 15.69 -21.78 -12.29
N ALA A 194 14.65 -20.94 -12.26
CA ALA A 194 14.68 -19.57 -12.78
C ALA A 194 15.47 -18.60 -11.89
N ALA A 195 15.46 -18.81 -10.56
CA ALA A 195 16.34 -18.07 -9.64
C ALA A 195 17.84 -18.29 -9.93
N ALA A 196 18.20 -19.37 -10.62
CA ALA A 196 19.57 -19.67 -11.05
C ALA A 196 19.91 -19.15 -12.46
N ALA A 197 18.92 -18.76 -13.26
CA ALA A 197 19.11 -18.30 -14.64
C ALA A 197 18.67 -16.82 -14.75
N GLY A 198 19.64 -15.90 -14.66
CA GLY A 198 19.42 -14.44 -14.71
C GLY A 198 18.80 -13.90 -16.00
N VAL A 199 17.52 -14.18 -16.25
CA VAL A 199 16.76 -13.69 -17.41
C VAL A 199 15.61 -12.80 -16.92
N GLY A 200 15.71 -11.51 -17.22
CA GLY A 200 14.97 -10.42 -16.58
C GLY A 200 13.47 -10.29 -16.86
N VAL A 201 12.81 -11.27 -17.50
CA VAL A 201 11.36 -11.20 -17.79
C VAL A 201 10.57 -12.12 -16.86
N ASP A 202 11.02 -13.36 -16.66
CA ASP A 202 10.37 -14.33 -15.78
C ASP A 202 10.40 -13.84 -14.32
N ASN A 203 11.49 -13.19 -13.91
CA ASN A 203 11.64 -12.64 -12.57
C ASN A 203 10.64 -11.51 -12.25
N GLN A 204 10.24 -10.68 -13.22
CA GLN A 204 9.29 -9.59 -12.96
C GLN A 204 7.88 -10.13 -12.74
N ILE A 205 7.46 -11.14 -13.53
CA ILE A 205 6.15 -11.79 -13.38
C ILE A 205 6.08 -12.50 -12.02
N ILE A 206 7.15 -13.20 -11.63
CA ILE A 206 7.25 -13.83 -10.31
C ILE A 206 7.16 -12.78 -9.20
N CYS A 207 7.86 -11.65 -9.32
CA CYS A 207 7.76 -10.55 -8.36
C CYS A 207 6.32 -9.99 -8.24
N GLN A 208 5.61 -9.81 -9.36
CA GLN A 208 4.20 -9.39 -9.36
C GLN A 208 3.28 -10.41 -8.71
N GLN A 209 3.51 -11.70 -8.94
CA GLN A 209 2.74 -12.77 -8.30
C GLN A 209 3.00 -12.84 -6.78
N LEU A 210 4.24 -12.63 -6.35
CA LEU A 210 4.59 -12.56 -4.93
C LEU A 210 3.99 -11.33 -4.26
N ALA A 211 4.07 -10.15 -4.89
CA ALA A 211 3.44 -8.94 -4.40
C ALA A 211 1.92 -9.11 -4.28
N ARG A 212 1.30 -9.77 -5.27
CA ARG A 212 -0.13 -10.12 -5.22
C ARG A 212 -0.44 -11.14 -4.12
N PHE A 213 0.40 -12.14 -3.93
CA PHE A 213 0.22 -13.14 -2.88
C PHE A 213 0.24 -12.48 -1.49
N VAL A 214 1.25 -11.64 -1.25
CA VAL A 214 1.38 -10.92 0.03
C VAL A 214 0.19 -9.98 0.24
N SER A 215 -0.27 -9.25 -0.78
CA SER A 215 -1.42 -8.34 -0.65
C SER A 215 -2.78 -9.03 -0.48
N LEU A 216 -2.84 -10.37 -0.59
CA LEU A 216 -4.02 -11.15 -0.26
C LEU A 216 -4.08 -11.52 1.23
N ILE A 217 -2.99 -11.35 1.98
CA ILE A 217 -3.00 -11.53 3.43
C ILE A 217 -3.81 -10.37 4.04
N PRO A 218 -4.75 -10.64 4.97
CA PRO A 218 -5.55 -9.61 5.60
C PRO A 218 -4.75 -8.52 6.30
N PHE A 219 -5.12 -7.27 6.05
CA PHE A 219 -4.57 -6.11 6.73
C PHE A 219 -5.25 -5.88 8.08
N LEU A 220 -4.48 -5.79 9.15
CA LEU A 220 -4.96 -5.57 10.51
C LEU A 220 -3.93 -4.76 11.31
N SER A 221 -4.27 -3.52 11.64
CA SER A 221 -3.39 -2.63 12.41
C SER A 221 -3.28 -3.03 13.88
N ASP A 222 -2.06 -2.92 14.40
CA ASP A 222 -1.73 -3.12 15.82
C ASP A 222 -2.56 -2.28 16.77
N THR A 223 -2.83 -1.03 16.42
CA THR A 223 -3.64 -0.12 17.23
C THR A 223 -5.04 -0.67 17.55
N VAL A 224 -5.54 -1.56 16.70
CA VAL A 224 -6.83 -2.22 16.87
C VAL A 224 -6.73 -3.47 17.74
N ILE A 225 -5.67 -4.27 17.58
CA ILE A 225 -5.46 -5.49 18.36
C ILE A 225 -5.03 -5.14 19.79
N PHE A 226 -4.18 -4.13 19.90
CA PHE A 226 -3.49 -3.73 21.12
C PHE A 226 -3.62 -2.21 21.36
N PRO A 227 -4.80 -1.73 21.80
CA PRO A 227 -5.01 -0.31 22.04
C PRO A 227 -4.01 0.23 23.07
N GLY A 228 -3.18 1.19 22.66
CA GLY A 228 -2.16 1.82 23.51
C GLY A 228 -0.81 1.11 23.58
N LEU A 229 -0.60 0.01 22.84
CA LEU A 229 0.73 -0.54 22.61
C LEU A 229 1.39 0.15 21.41
N CYS A 230 2.72 0.08 21.37
CA CYS A 230 3.51 0.54 20.25
C CYS A 230 3.31 -0.35 19.02
N ASP A 231 3.79 0.13 17.88
CA ASP A 231 4.01 -0.64 16.64
C ASP A 231 4.93 -1.85 16.93
N ILE A 232 4.39 -3.07 16.82
CA ILE A 232 5.04 -4.36 17.10
C ILE A 232 5.31 -5.05 15.76
N TRP A 233 6.58 -5.38 15.54
CA TRP A 233 7.00 -6.05 14.32
C TRP A 233 7.03 -7.56 14.49
N GLU A 234 6.38 -8.27 13.58
CA GLU A 234 6.45 -9.72 13.48
C GLU A 234 7.50 -10.19 12.46
N THR A 235 8.12 -11.34 12.72
CA THR A 235 8.94 -12.02 11.71
C THR A 235 8.05 -12.66 10.64
N SER A 236 8.59 -12.92 9.45
CA SER A 236 7.81 -13.56 8.37
C SER A 236 7.15 -14.89 8.76
N ASP A 237 7.76 -15.70 9.62
CA ASP A 237 7.14 -16.96 10.09
C ASP A 237 5.97 -16.70 11.05
N GLN A 238 6.10 -15.70 11.94
CA GLN A 238 5.03 -15.31 12.86
C GLN A 238 3.84 -14.72 12.09
N PHE A 239 4.10 -13.79 11.18
CA PHE A 239 3.09 -13.17 10.34
C PHE A 239 2.30 -14.20 9.51
N LEU A 240 2.99 -15.18 8.91
CA LEU A 240 2.36 -16.27 8.17
C LEU A 240 1.54 -17.23 9.06
N ARG A 241 1.82 -17.31 10.37
CA ARG A 241 1.00 -18.07 11.33
C ARG A 241 -0.22 -17.28 11.77
N THR A 242 -0.06 -15.98 12.00
CA THR A 242 -1.15 -15.08 12.42
C THR A 242 -2.14 -14.85 11.28
N MET A 243 -1.67 -14.89 10.02
CA MET A 243 -2.47 -14.67 8.80
C MET A 243 -3.15 -13.29 8.78
N SER A 244 -2.57 -12.33 9.50
CA SER A 244 -2.99 -10.93 9.51
C SER A 244 -1.87 -10.07 10.11
N GLY A 245 -1.75 -8.84 9.66
CA GLY A 245 -0.72 -7.87 10.10
C GLY A 245 -0.90 -6.57 9.32
N ASP A 246 -0.03 -5.58 9.51
CA ASP A 246 -0.16 -4.30 8.82
C ASP A 246 0.96 -4.07 7.80
N ASP A 247 1.26 -2.81 7.47
CA ASP A 247 2.11 -2.47 6.34
C ASP A 247 3.53 -3.09 6.51
N GLU A 248 3.96 -3.28 7.76
CA GLU A 248 5.34 -3.55 8.12
C GLU A 248 5.66 -5.04 7.94
N GLU A 249 4.79 -5.92 8.45
CA GLU A 249 4.89 -7.37 8.24
C GLU A 249 4.77 -7.74 6.76
N HIS A 250 3.87 -7.08 6.03
CA HIS A 250 3.72 -7.33 4.60
C HIS A 250 4.98 -6.91 3.84
N ALA A 251 5.59 -5.76 4.19
CA ALA A 251 6.83 -5.29 3.58
C ALA A 251 8.00 -6.23 3.89
N VAL A 252 8.14 -6.67 5.15
CA VAL A 252 9.16 -7.65 5.58
C VAL A 252 9.02 -8.94 4.80
N LEU A 253 7.81 -9.51 4.72
CA LEU A 253 7.56 -10.75 4.00
C LEU A 253 7.91 -10.65 2.51
N LEU A 254 7.43 -9.59 1.84
CA LEU A 254 7.70 -9.38 0.42
C LEU A 254 9.18 -9.17 0.14
N ASN A 255 9.86 -8.33 0.94
CA ASN A 255 11.29 -8.09 0.81
C ASN A 255 12.10 -9.38 0.99
N ASN A 256 11.73 -10.22 1.96
CA ASN A 256 12.38 -11.49 2.22
C ASN A 256 12.27 -12.49 1.06
N TYR A 257 11.14 -12.49 0.33
CA TYR A 257 11.04 -13.25 -0.92
C TYR A 257 11.91 -12.68 -2.04
N PHE A 258 11.99 -11.35 -2.15
CA PHE A 258 12.83 -10.69 -3.15
C PHE A 258 14.32 -10.93 -2.91
N LEU A 259 14.75 -11.01 -1.65
CA LEU A 259 16.12 -11.41 -1.31
C LEU A 259 16.45 -12.81 -1.82
N THR A 260 15.53 -13.77 -1.73
CA THR A 260 15.70 -15.12 -2.30
C THR A 260 15.79 -15.13 -3.82
N LEU A 261 15.15 -14.16 -4.49
CA LEU A 261 15.28 -13.93 -5.93
C LEU A 261 16.54 -13.14 -6.32
N ASN A 262 17.46 -12.90 -5.38
CA ASN A 262 18.67 -12.09 -5.55
C ASN A 262 18.38 -10.66 -6.02
N LYS A 263 17.21 -10.12 -5.69
CA LYS A 263 16.87 -8.72 -5.98
C LYS A 263 17.53 -7.80 -4.97
N ASN A 264 18.14 -6.73 -5.47
CA ASN A 264 18.57 -5.64 -4.61
C ASN A 264 17.33 -4.88 -4.12
N SER A 265 16.96 -5.13 -2.86
CA SER A 265 15.68 -4.77 -2.28
C SER A 265 15.83 -4.07 -0.93
N TRP A 266 14.91 -3.14 -0.65
CA TRP A 266 14.85 -2.37 0.59
C TRP A 266 13.41 -2.25 1.06
N ILE A 267 13.22 -2.26 2.38
CA ILE A 267 12.00 -1.71 2.97
C ILE A 267 12.15 -0.19 2.99
N ALA A 268 11.11 0.51 2.53
CA ALA A 268 11.01 1.96 2.55
C ALA A 268 9.83 2.36 3.44
N MET A 269 10.12 3.08 4.52
CA MET A 269 9.09 3.71 5.35
C MET A 269 8.88 5.14 4.86
N GLY A 270 7.63 5.54 4.76
CA GLY A 270 7.32 6.87 4.27
C GLY A 270 5.85 7.20 4.40
N VAL A 271 5.40 8.06 3.49
CA VAL A 271 4.01 8.49 3.40
C VAL A 271 3.49 8.26 1.99
N SER A 272 2.36 7.58 1.90
CA SER A 272 1.52 7.44 0.71
C SER A 272 0.48 8.54 0.65
N ILE A 273 0.12 8.94 -0.57
CA ILE A 273 -1.06 9.77 -0.85
C ILE A 273 -2.36 9.05 -0.42
N TYR A 274 -2.37 7.72 -0.46
CA TYR A 274 -3.57 6.91 -0.21
C TYR A 274 -3.79 6.59 1.26
N SER A 275 -2.69 6.29 1.97
CA SER A 275 -2.75 5.73 3.32
C SER A 275 -2.17 6.62 4.41
N GLY A 276 -1.42 7.67 4.07
CA GLY A 276 -0.61 8.37 5.06
C GLY A 276 0.67 7.58 5.35
N PRO A 277 1.14 7.50 6.61
CA PRO A 277 2.28 6.67 6.99
C PRO A 277 2.08 5.22 6.54
N CYS A 278 3.08 4.63 5.88
CA CYS A 278 3.04 3.24 5.39
C CYS A 278 4.43 2.74 5.01
N CYS A 279 4.54 1.43 4.80
CA CYS A 279 5.72 0.78 4.23
C CYS A 279 5.55 0.37 2.76
N PHE A 280 6.69 0.35 2.06
CA PHE A 280 6.81 -0.14 0.70
C PHE A 280 8.04 -1.03 0.57
N VAL A 281 8.09 -1.85 -0.47
CA VAL A 281 9.31 -2.53 -0.88
C VAL A 281 9.85 -1.86 -2.14
N LEU A 282 11.12 -1.50 -2.16
CA LEU A 282 11.80 -0.97 -3.34
C LEU A 282 12.73 -2.03 -3.90
N THR A 283 12.79 -2.14 -5.23
CA THR A 283 13.80 -2.95 -5.92
C THR A 283 14.52 -2.11 -6.97
N LYS A 284 15.84 -2.25 -7.09
CA LYS A 284 16.61 -1.54 -8.11
C LYS A 284 17.74 -2.42 -8.64
N GLU A 285 17.66 -2.80 -9.91
CA GLU A 285 18.73 -3.57 -10.54
C GLU A 285 19.95 -2.69 -10.87
N PRO A 286 21.17 -3.25 -10.87
CA PRO A 286 22.36 -2.56 -11.35
C PRO A 286 22.16 -2.03 -12.77
N GLY A 287 22.39 -0.73 -12.98
CA GLY A 287 22.23 -0.07 -14.28
C GLY A 287 20.83 0.48 -14.58
N GLN A 288 19.82 0.19 -13.75
CA GLN A 288 18.51 0.86 -13.88
C GLN A 288 18.58 2.30 -13.35
N ARG A 289 18.01 3.24 -14.12
CA ARG A 289 17.94 4.66 -13.75
C ARG A 289 16.96 4.93 -12.60
N TYR A 290 15.88 4.15 -12.52
CA TYR A 290 14.82 4.29 -11.55
C TYR A 290 14.67 3.00 -10.74
N ALA A 291 14.08 3.10 -9.54
CA ALA A 291 13.68 1.93 -8.77
C ALA A 291 12.21 1.58 -9.07
N ILE A 292 11.84 0.33 -8.80
CA ILE A 292 10.46 -0.10 -8.81
C ILE A 292 9.99 -0.13 -7.36
N CYS A 293 8.88 0.54 -7.09
CA CYS A 293 8.19 0.50 -5.82
C CYS A 293 7.05 -0.53 -5.88
N TRP A 294 6.98 -1.36 -4.87
CA TRP A 294 5.97 -2.38 -4.67
C TRP A 294 5.10 -1.98 -3.50
N SER A 295 3.83 -1.72 -3.77
CA SER A 295 2.83 -1.45 -2.75
C SER A 295 2.39 -2.75 -2.10
N VAL A 296 2.52 -2.82 -0.78
CA VAL A 296 2.17 -4.01 0.00
C VAL A 296 0.65 -4.16 0.17
N ALA A 297 -0.07 -3.04 0.21
CA ALA A 297 -1.52 -3.02 0.42
C ALA A 297 -2.33 -3.51 -0.80
N ASP A 298 -1.87 -3.26 -2.04
CA ASP A 298 -2.57 -3.66 -3.26
C ASP A 298 -1.76 -4.59 -4.18
N GLY A 299 -0.50 -4.87 -3.84
CA GLY A 299 0.40 -5.75 -4.58
C GLY A 299 0.80 -5.21 -5.95
N ARG A 300 0.66 -3.90 -6.18
CA ARG A 300 0.97 -3.27 -7.47
C ARG A 300 2.39 -2.70 -7.48
N ASP A 301 3.02 -2.76 -8.65
CA ASP A 301 4.28 -2.08 -8.93
C ASP A 301 4.08 -0.71 -9.60
N ALA A 302 4.94 0.24 -9.22
CA ALA A 302 5.04 1.55 -9.84
C ALA A 302 6.50 1.99 -9.91
N SER A 303 6.90 2.58 -11.04
CA SER A 303 8.24 3.16 -11.15
C SER A 303 8.39 4.40 -10.26
N THR A 304 9.55 4.65 -9.67
CA THR A 304 9.80 5.86 -8.86
C THR A 304 9.80 7.15 -9.69
N ILE A 305 9.86 7.05 -11.02
CA ILE A 305 9.73 8.20 -11.94
C ILE A 305 8.30 8.32 -12.51
N ASP A 306 7.41 7.39 -12.17
CA ASP A 306 6.02 7.47 -12.58
C ASP A 306 5.35 8.69 -11.93
N THR A 307 4.64 9.48 -12.73
CA THR A 307 3.92 10.66 -12.27
C THR A 307 2.76 10.29 -11.33
N TRP A 308 2.23 9.07 -11.45
CA TRP A 308 1.12 8.58 -10.65
C TRP A 308 1.56 7.63 -9.52
N ASN A 309 2.84 7.65 -9.15
CA ASN A 309 3.34 6.87 -8.03
C ASN A 309 2.66 7.34 -6.71
N PRO A 310 2.12 6.42 -5.90
CA PRO A 310 1.46 6.78 -4.64
C PRO A 310 2.41 7.30 -3.55
N ILE A 311 3.73 7.07 -3.67
CA ILE A 311 4.71 7.54 -2.70
C ILE A 311 4.76 9.08 -2.74
N ARG A 312 4.47 9.71 -1.61
CA ARG A 312 4.65 11.15 -1.40
C ARG A 312 6.07 11.47 -0.90
N SER A 313 6.58 10.68 0.04
CA SER A 313 7.90 10.86 0.61
C SER A 313 8.40 9.60 1.30
N ILE A 314 9.71 9.36 1.27
CA ILE A 314 10.39 8.27 1.99
C ILE A 314 11.28 8.89 3.06
N TYR A 315 11.24 8.35 4.27
CA TYR A 315 11.99 8.82 5.42
C TYR A 315 13.12 7.87 5.80
N LEU A 316 12.89 6.57 5.65
CA LEU A 316 13.83 5.53 6.01
C LEU A 316 13.93 4.49 4.89
N LEU A 317 15.13 4.00 4.64
CA LEU A 317 15.42 2.84 3.82
C LEU A 317 16.24 1.84 4.63
N ALA A 318 15.81 0.58 4.64
CA ALA A 318 16.50 -0.50 5.33
C ALA A 318 16.69 -1.69 4.40
N ASN A 319 17.90 -2.25 4.37
CA ASN A 319 18.19 -3.57 3.80
C ASN A 319 18.90 -4.44 4.84
N GLN A 320 19.34 -5.64 4.44
CA GLN A 320 20.03 -6.59 5.30
C GLN A 320 21.42 -6.12 5.79
N GLU A 321 22.06 -5.17 5.11
CA GLU A 321 23.46 -4.77 5.33
C GLU A 321 23.63 -3.41 6.05
N ASN A 322 22.55 -2.62 6.15
CA ASN A 322 22.56 -1.29 6.77
C ASN A 322 22.94 -1.30 8.26
#